data_AF-A0A4R0P4X8-F1
#
_entry.id   AF-A0A4R0P4X8-F1
#
_cell.length_a   1.000
_cell.length_b   1.000
_cell.length_c   1.000
_cell.angle_alpha   90.00
_cell.angle_beta   90.00
_cell.angle_gamma   90.00
#
_symmetry.space_group_name_H-M   'P 1'
#
loop_
_entity.id
_entity.type
_entity.pdbx_description
1 polymer ?
#
loop_
_entity_poly.entity_id
_entity_poly.type
_entity_poly.pdbx_seq_one_letter_code
_entity_poly.pdbx_strand_id
1 'polypeptide(L)'
;MALAQVKDSVVKSVDTAKTKVRPPMTRQDSMKAKYVNPGKVAGRKAIYRSLIIPGWGQLYNMQLLNDGYGTRAGKNQTFQKIYTGGKIVAIYGGFTVLTMSFIESSKNYKLYLTELQYRDINNGRPDPNGPFVNTDGVTSRYSTQGITTGKDTFRRNKQIVLFSYGLVYLANVVDAYVAARLHFFNIDDDLSFKVTPTMINTNTVYGFSNTPALKLSLTF
;
A
#
# COMPACT_ATOMS: atom_id res chain seq x y z
N MET A 1 73.19 40.62 16.04
CA MET A 1 73.04 39.18 16.35
C MET A 1 71.83 39.02 17.25
N ALA A 2 70.73 38.45 16.75
CA ALA A 2 69.72 37.73 17.54
C ALA A 2 68.75 37.06 16.56
N LEU A 3 68.71 35.74 16.64
CA LEU A 3 68.04 34.81 15.74
C LEU A 3 66.52 34.77 15.97
N ALA A 4 65.81 34.47 14.88
CA ALA A 4 64.37 34.26 14.82
C ALA A 4 63.88 33.20 15.82
N GLN A 5 62.80 33.50 16.56
CA GLN A 5 62.04 32.51 17.31
C GLN A 5 60.86 32.02 16.46
N VAL A 6 60.90 30.73 16.15
CA VAL A 6 59.82 29.95 15.53
C VAL A 6 58.61 29.93 16.47
N LYS A 7 57.42 30.29 15.97
CA LYS A 7 56.15 30.07 16.66
C LYS A 7 55.63 28.67 16.34
N ASP A 8 55.76 27.74 17.28
CA ASP A 8 55.09 26.45 17.21
C ASP A 8 53.57 26.63 17.38
N SER A 9 52.80 26.26 16.35
CA SER A 9 51.34 26.13 16.47
C SER A 9 51.00 24.76 17.07
N VAL A 10 50.90 24.69 18.39
CA VAL A 10 50.32 23.51 19.04
C VAL A 10 48.81 23.60 18.96
N VAL A 11 48.23 22.73 18.12
CA VAL A 11 46.78 22.50 17.98
C VAL A 11 46.24 22.05 19.33
N LYS A 12 45.35 22.86 19.92
CA LYS A 12 44.66 22.54 21.16
C LYS A 12 43.67 21.40 20.87
N SER A 13 43.87 20.24 21.48
CA SER A 13 42.94 19.12 21.40
C SER A 13 41.58 19.54 21.96
N VAL A 14 40.52 19.37 21.16
CA VAL A 14 39.14 19.58 21.60
C VAL A 14 38.79 18.44 22.54
N ASP A 15 38.75 18.72 23.83
CA ASP A 15 38.29 17.79 24.87
C ASP A 15 36.90 17.28 24.51
N THR A 16 36.83 15.99 24.17
CA THR A 16 35.56 15.25 24.08
C THR A 16 35.08 15.02 25.51
N ALA A 17 34.48 16.04 26.11
CA ALA A 17 33.70 15.88 27.33
C ALA A 17 32.58 14.88 27.03
N LYS A 18 32.71 13.67 27.59
CA LYS A 18 31.78 12.56 27.47
C LYS A 18 30.36 13.04 27.77
N THR A 19 29.54 13.21 26.74
CA THR A 19 28.09 13.35 26.88
C THR A 19 27.59 12.07 27.54
N LYS A 20 27.30 12.16 28.84
CA LYS A 20 26.77 11.06 29.65
C LYS A 20 25.38 10.72 29.11
N VAL A 21 25.31 9.76 28.18
CA VAL A 21 24.04 9.20 27.69
C VAL A 21 23.32 8.63 28.91
N ARG A 22 22.24 9.27 29.33
CA ARG A 22 21.39 8.75 30.40
C ARG A 22 20.80 7.43 29.88
N PRO A 23 20.94 6.29 30.59
CA PRO A 23 20.27 5.06 30.19
C PRO A 23 18.75 5.31 30.15
N PRO A 24 18.00 4.65 29.26
CA PRO A 24 16.55 4.82 29.22
C PRO A 24 15.98 4.47 30.59
N MET A 25 15.27 5.42 31.21
CA MET A 25 14.60 5.18 32.49
C MET A 25 13.68 3.99 32.33
N THR A 26 14.05 2.87 32.91
CA THR A 26 13.18 1.71 33.00
C THR A 26 12.20 2.02 34.12
N ARG A 27 10.96 2.40 33.78
CA ARG A 27 9.89 2.52 34.77
C ARG A 27 9.69 1.13 35.38
N GLN A 28 10.27 0.91 36.56
CA GLN A 28 9.95 -0.26 37.38
C GLN A 28 8.57 -0.04 38.00
N ASP A 29 7.53 -0.29 37.22
CA ASP A 29 6.18 -0.45 37.76
C ASP A 29 6.13 -1.81 38.46
N SER A 30 6.03 -1.80 39.79
CA SER A 30 5.92 -2.98 40.65
C SER A 30 4.56 -3.69 40.54
N MET A 31 3.71 -3.34 39.58
CA MET A 31 2.51 -4.11 39.28
C MET A 31 2.92 -5.27 38.39
N LYS A 32 2.67 -6.53 38.82
CA LYS A 32 2.88 -7.75 38.01
C LYS A 32 2.53 -7.46 36.56
N ALA A 33 3.54 -7.35 35.69
CA ALA A 33 3.34 -6.98 34.31
C ALA A 33 2.42 -8.03 33.67
N LYS A 34 1.15 -7.66 33.46
CA LYS A 34 0.17 -8.52 32.81
C LYS A 34 0.71 -8.85 31.43
N TYR A 35 1.03 -10.12 31.17
CA TYR A 35 1.52 -10.53 29.86
C TYR A 35 0.51 -10.14 28.79
N VAL A 36 0.93 -9.28 27.86
CA VAL A 36 0.12 -8.87 26.71
C VAL A 36 0.74 -9.49 25.47
N ASN A 37 -0.02 -10.34 24.77
CA ASN A 37 0.43 -10.93 23.51
C ASN A 37 0.60 -9.82 22.45
N PRO A 38 1.84 -9.52 22.00
CA PRO A 38 2.11 -8.36 21.15
C PRO A 38 1.41 -8.47 19.79
N GLY A 39 1.29 -9.68 19.24
CA GLY A 39 0.54 -9.90 18.01
C GLY A 39 -0.96 -9.62 18.13
N LYS A 40 -1.57 -9.75 19.32
CA LYS A 40 -3.01 -9.47 19.49
C LYS A 40 -3.23 -7.97 19.45
N VAL A 41 -2.32 -7.21 20.05
CA VAL A 41 -2.34 -5.75 20.06
C VAL A 41 -2.04 -5.20 18.67
N ALA A 42 -1.02 -5.73 17.99
CA ALA A 42 -0.67 -5.32 16.63
C ALA A 42 -1.81 -5.60 15.65
N GLY A 43 -2.43 -6.79 15.71
CA GLY A 43 -3.62 -7.10 14.92
C GLY A 43 -4.75 -6.09 15.14
N ARG A 44 -5.10 -5.81 16.41
CA ARG A 44 -6.12 -4.80 16.72
C ARG A 44 -5.77 -3.41 16.17
N LYS A 45 -4.52 -2.97 16.33
CA LYS A 45 -4.05 -1.68 15.78
C LYS A 45 -4.14 -1.65 14.25
N ALA A 46 -3.82 -2.75 13.56
CA ALA A 46 -3.93 -2.86 12.12
C ALA A 46 -5.39 -2.73 11.65
N ILE A 47 -6.33 -3.38 12.36
CA ILE A 47 -7.78 -3.24 12.09
C ILE A 47 -8.21 -1.78 12.24
N TYR A 48 -7.98 -1.15 13.40
CA TYR A 48 -8.42 0.24 13.64
C TYR A 48 -7.84 1.20 12.60
N ARG A 49 -6.58 1.00 12.19
CA ARG A 49 -5.94 1.80 11.16
C ARG A 49 -6.57 1.57 9.78
N SER A 50 -6.77 0.32 9.37
CA SER A 50 -7.42 -0.01 8.09
C SER A 50 -8.88 0.44 8.02
N LEU A 51 -9.57 0.52 9.17
CA LEU A 51 -10.93 1.04 9.23
C LEU A 51 -10.99 2.55 8.97
N ILE A 52 -10.00 3.30 9.43
CA ILE A 52 -9.97 4.75 9.22
C ILE A 52 -9.67 5.06 7.75
N ILE A 53 -8.59 4.47 7.22
CA ILE A 53 -8.15 4.70 5.84
C ILE A 53 -7.81 3.37 5.17
N PRO A 54 -8.37 3.09 3.98
CA PRO A 54 -8.07 1.88 3.24
C PRO A 54 -6.56 1.80 2.95
N GLY A 55 -5.93 0.72 3.38
CA GLY A 55 -4.50 0.47 3.19
C GLY A 55 -3.60 1.00 4.33
N TRP A 56 -4.11 1.76 5.30
CA TRP A 56 -3.28 2.24 6.43
C TRP A 56 -2.77 1.09 7.30
N GLY A 57 -3.56 0.03 7.52
CA GLY A 57 -3.06 -1.15 8.24
C GLY A 57 -1.91 -1.86 7.51
N GLN A 58 -1.88 -1.84 6.17
CA GLN A 58 -0.75 -2.34 5.39
C GLN A 58 0.49 -1.46 5.57
N LEU A 59 0.31 -0.14 5.63
CA LEU A 59 1.39 0.81 5.93
C LEU A 59 1.95 0.60 7.35
N TYR A 60 1.09 0.31 8.32
CA TYR A 60 1.51 -0.06 9.68
C TYR A 60 2.30 -1.37 9.70
N ASN A 61 1.87 -2.38 8.94
CA ASN A 61 2.64 -3.60 8.80
C ASN A 61 4.01 -3.31 8.20
N MET A 62 4.08 -2.46 7.16
CA MET A 62 5.36 -2.03 6.58
C MET A 62 6.25 -1.29 7.59
N GLN A 63 5.67 -0.49 8.49
CA GLN A 63 6.39 0.12 9.60
C GLN A 63 6.92 -0.91 10.60
N LEU A 64 6.12 -1.93 10.97
CA LEU A 64 6.58 -3.04 11.82
C LEU A 64 7.76 -3.82 11.20
N LEU A 65 7.78 -3.96 9.86
CA LEU A 65 8.91 -4.53 9.14
C LEU A 65 10.16 -3.63 9.15
N ASN A 66 10.01 -2.32 9.29
CA ASN A 66 11.12 -1.35 9.33
C ASN A 66 11.69 -1.18 10.74
N ASP A 67 10.85 -1.19 11.76
CA ASP A 67 11.23 -0.94 13.15
C ASP A 67 12.00 -2.13 13.78
N GLY A 68 12.13 -3.25 13.05
CA GLY A 68 12.93 -4.40 13.47
C GLY A 68 12.44 -5.02 14.78
N TYR A 69 11.13 -4.96 15.06
CA TYR A 69 10.57 -5.43 16.32
C TYR A 69 10.05 -6.87 16.19
N GLY A 70 10.34 -7.73 17.16
CA GLY A 70 9.92 -9.15 17.20
C GLY A 70 10.97 -10.14 16.69
N THR A 71 10.55 -11.35 16.35
CA THR A 71 11.41 -12.46 15.88
C THR A 71 12.15 -12.18 14.56
N ARG A 72 11.78 -11.09 13.86
CA ARG A 72 12.28 -10.71 12.53
C ARG A 72 13.28 -9.55 12.53
N ALA A 73 13.71 -9.10 13.71
CA ALA A 73 14.67 -8.02 13.92
C ALA A 73 16.02 -8.30 13.22
N GLY A 74 16.54 -7.34 12.44
CA GLY A 74 17.87 -7.44 11.81
C GLY A 74 17.97 -8.31 10.55
N LYS A 75 16.87 -8.91 10.09
CA LYS A 75 16.85 -9.69 8.84
C LYS A 75 16.70 -8.83 7.58
N ASN A 76 17.20 -9.31 6.44
CA ASN A 76 17.01 -8.67 5.14
C ASN A 76 15.56 -8.80 4.66
N GLN A 77 14.72 -7.82 4.97
CA GLN A 77 13.28 -7.82 4.67
C GLN A 77 12.92 -7.21 3.30
N THR A 78 13.89 -7.02 2.41
CA THR A 78 13.70 -6.29 1.14
C THR A 78 12.57 -6.87 0.28
N PHE A 79 12.54 -8.20 0.11
CA PHE A 79 11.46 -8.87 -0.65
C PHE A 79 10.08 -8.68 -0.01
N GLN A 80 9.96 -8.77 1.31
CA GLN A 80 8.69 -8.58 2.00
C GLN A 80 8.20 -7.13 1.94
N LYS A 81 9.12 -6.15 1.96
CA LYS A 81 8.79 -4.73 1.77
C LYS A 81 8.29 -4.45 0.35
N ILE A 82 8.96 -4.98 -0.67
CA ILE A 82 8.52 -4.86 -2.07
C ILE A 82 7.14 -5.48 -2.25
N TYR A 83 6.92 -6.68 -1.69
CA TYR A 83 5.62 -7.35 -1.72
C TYR A 83 4.52 -6.54 -1.05
N THR A 84 4.77 -6.00 0.15
CA THR A 84 3.80 -5.16 0.88
C THR A 84 3.52 -3.85 0.16
N GLY A 85 4.56 -3.20 -0.39
CA GLY A 85 4.42 -2.01 -1.21
C GLY A 85 3.57 -2.26 -2.47
N GLY A 86 3.83 -3.37 -3.17
CA GLY A 86 3.03 -3.81 -4.32
C GLY A 86 1.56 -4.03 -3.97
N LYS A 87 1.27 -4.65 -2.83
CA LYS A 87 -0.10 -4.79 -2.31
C LYS A 87 -0.79 -3.44 -2.11
N ILE A 88 -0.11 -2.46 -1.52
CA ILE A 88 -0.66 -1.11 -1.28
C ILE A 88 -1.02 -0.47 -2.62
N VAL A 89 -0.12 -0.50 -3.61
CA VAL A 89 -0.40 0.04 -4.95
C VAL A 89 -1.61 -0.64 -5.57
N ALA A 90 -1.70 -1.98 -5.47
CA ALA A 90 -2.84 -2.73 -6.01
C ALA A 90 -4.17 -2.36 -5.32
N ILE A 91 -4.17 -2.18 -3.99
CA ILE A 91 -5.36 -1.76 -3.23
C ILE A 91 -5.83 -0.38 -3.69
N TYR A 92 -4.92 0.60 -3.77
CA TYR A 92 -5.28 1.95 -4.22
C TYR A 92 -5.76 1.94 -5.67
N GLY A 93 -5.10 1.20 -6.56
CA GLY A 93 -5.53 1.01 -7.94
C GLY A 93 -6.92 0.36 -8.05
N GLY A 94 -7.23 -0.64 -7.22
CA GLY A 94 -8.56 -1.24 -7.17
C GLY A 94 -9.63 -0.23 -6.74
N PHE A 95 -9.36 0.54 -5.69
CA PHE A 95 -10.29 1.56 -5.20
C PHE A 95 -10.48 2.71 -6.20
N THR A 96 -9.45 3.11 -6.95
CA THR A 96 -9.59 4.19 -7.95
C THR A 96 -10.51 3.74 -9.09
N VAL A 97 -10.32 2.53 -9.62
CA VAL A 97 -11.17 1.94 -10.67
C VAL A 97 -12.61 1.81 -10.20
N LEU A 98 -12.84 1.31 -8.97
CA LEU A 98 -14.18 1.22 -8.40
C LEU A 98 -14.82 2.60 -8.22
N THR A 99 -14.07 3.58 -7.74
CA THR A 99 -14.58 4.95 -7.55
C THR A 99 -14.97 5.58 -8.88
N MET A 100 -14.13 5.46 -9.91
CA MET A 100 -14.44 5.95 -11.26
C MET A 100 -15.69 5.26 -11.82
N SER A 101 -15.77 3.94 -11.69
CA SER A 101 -16.92 3.13 -12.15
C SER A 101 -18.22 3.54 -11.44
N PHE A 102 -18.15 3.87 -10.15
CA PHE A 102 -19.30 4.34 -9.37
C PHE A 102 -19.76 5.73 -9.82
N ILE A 103 -18.83 6.65 -10.04
CA ILE A 103 -19.12 8.01 -10.51
C ILE A 103 -19.78 7.95 -11.88
N GLU A 104 -19.22 7.19 -12.81
CA GLU A 104 -19.76 7.03 -14.15
C GLU A 104 -21.16 6.40 -14.12
N SER A 105 -21.33 5.28 -13.40
CA SER A 105 -22.64 4.63 -13.25
C SER A 105 -23.67 5.56 -12.60
N SER A 106 -23.26 6.39 -11.64
CA SER A 106 -24.13 7.38 -10.99
C SER A 106 -24.53 8.52 -11.91
N LYS A 107 -23.58 9.03 -12.71
CA LYS A 107 -23.82 10.09 -13.70
C LYS A 107 -24.79 9.60 -14.77
N ASN A 108 -24.53 8.44 -15.36
CA ASN A 108 -25.41 7.84 -16.35
C ASN A 108 -26.78 7.53 -15.76
N TYR A 109 -26.87 6.93 -14.56
CA TYR A 109 -28.16 6.71 -13.90
C TYR A 109 -29.00 7.98 -13.78
N LYS A 110 -28.39 9.10 -13.34
CA LYS A 110 -29.08 10.39 -13.23
C LYS A 110 -29.53 10.91 -14.60
N LEU A 111 -28.66 10.84 -15.58
CA LEU A 111 -28.92 11.30 -16.94
C LEU A 111 -30.11 10.56 -17.59
N TYR A 112 -30.18 9.23 -17.45
CA TYR A 112 -31.33 8.44 -17.90
C TYR A 112 -32.60 8.71 -17.07
N LEU A 113 -32.47 8.94 -15.75
CA LEU A 113 -33.59 9.26 -14.88
C LEU A 113 -34.23 10.61 -15.25
N THR A 114 -33.41 11.65 -15.46
CA THR A 114 -33.87 12.98 -15.86
C THR A 114 -34.59 12.93 -17.21
N GLU A 115 -34.07 12.18 -18.18
CA GLU A 115 -34.73 11.98 -19.47
C GLU A 115 -36.11 11.32 -19.33
N LEU A 116 -36.25 10.29 -18.49
CA LEU A 116 -37.56 9.66 -18.25
C LEU A 116 -38.54 10.61 -17.58
N GLN A 117 -38.07 11.40 -16.61
CA GLN A 117 -38.90 12.41 -15.95
C GLN A 117 -39.37 13.47 -16.96
N TYR A 118 -38.49 13.89 -17.87
CA TYR A 118 -38.84 14.81 -18.94
C TYR A 118 -39.91 14.22 -19.87
N ARG A 119 -39.75 12.97 -20.30
CA ARG A 119 -40.74 12.29 -21.15
C ARG A 119 -42.09 12.14 -20.48
N ASP A 120 -42.11 11.85 -19.19
CA ASP A 120 -43.34 11.67 -18.40
C ASP A 120 -44.22 12.93 -18.44
N ILE A 121 -43.60 14.11 -18.28
CA ILE A 121 -44.32 15.40 -18.31
C ILE A 121 -44.54 15.97 -19.72
N ASN A 122 -43.81 15.50 -20.73
CA ASN A 122 -43.86 15.99 -22.12
C ASN A 122 -44.52 15.01 -23.11
N ASN A 123 -45.48 14.20 -22.65
CA ASN A 123 -46.23 13.25 -23.49
C ASN A 123 -45.32 12.30 -24.29
N GLY A 124 -44.25 11.80 -23.67
CA GLY A 124 -43.29 10.87 -24.26
C GLY A 124 -42.23 11.49 -25.17
N ARG A 125 -42.23 12.83 -25.36
CA ARG A 125 -41.22 13.52 -26.17
C ARG A 125 -39.89 13.64 -25.43
N PRO A 126 -38.74 13.43 -26.12
CA PRO A 126 -37.41 13.57 -25.51
C PRO A 126 -37.10 15.02 -25.15
N ASP A 127 -36.13 15.22 -24.26
CA ASP A 127 -35.57 16.55 -23.99
C ASP A 127 -34.86 17.09 -25.26
N PRO A 128 -35.30 18.21 -25.84
CA PRO A 128 -34.66 18.81 -27.02
C PRO A 128 -33.19 19.19 -26.81
N ASN A 129 -32.78 19.45 -25.56
CA ASN A 129 -31.40 19.76 -25.21
C ASN A 129 -30.64 18.55 -24.63
N GLY A 130 -31.30 17.40 -24.56
CA GLY A 130 -30.77 16.18 -23.96
C GLY A 130 -29.86 15.38 -24.92
N PRO A 131 -29.05 14.47 -24.38
CA PRO A 131 -28.12 13.66 -25.18
C PRO A 131 -28.80 12.54 -26.00
N PHE A 132 -30.11 12.32 -25.81
CA PHE A 132 -30.88 11.22 -26.40
C PHE A 132 -31.77 11.63 -27.57
N VAL A 133 -31.75 12.91 -27.94
CA VAL A 133 -32.48 13.44 -29.08
C VAL A 133 -31.70 13.20 -30.39
N ASN A 134 -32.42 13.05 -31.50
CA ASN A 134 -31.83 13.04 -32.83
C ASN A 134 -31.45 14.45 -33.27
N THR A 135 -30.77 14.57 -34.41
CA THR A 135 -30.35 15.86 -34.99
C THR A 135 -31.53 16.81 -35.28
N ASP A 136 -32.75 16.28 -35.35
CA ASP A 136 -33.98 17.07 -35.54
C ASP A 136 -34.48 17.78 -34.28
N GLY A 137 -33.93 17.48 -33.10
CA GLY A 137 -34.36 18.07 -31.83
C GLY A 137 -35.76 17.63 -31.35
N VAL A 138 -36.40 16.68 -32.02
CA VAL A 138 -37.81 16.30 -31.77
C VAL A 138 -37.98 14.79 -31.59
N THR A 139 -37.29 13.98 -32.39
CA THR A 139 -37.36 12.52 -32.27
C THR A 139 -36.23 12.00 -31.39
N SER A 140 -36.44 10.86 -30.73
CA SER A 140 -35.40 10.25 -29.90
C SER A 140 -34.69 9.11 -30.63
N ARG A 141 -33.40 8.99 -30.34
CA ARG A 141 -32.57 7.82 -30.69
C ARG A 141 -33.05 6.52 -30.05
N TYR A 142 -33.75 6.61 -28.92
CA TYR A 142 -34.20 5.46 -28.15
C TYR A 142 -35.66 5.61 -27.73
N SER A 143 -36.39 4.49 -27.74
CA SER A 143 -37.74 4.44 -27.18
C SER A 143 -37.71 4.69 -25.68
N THR A 144 -38.84 5.10 -25.10
CA THR A 144 -38.97 5.26 -23.63
C THR A 144 -38.59 3.98 -22.89
N GLN A 145 -38.95 2.81 -23.45
CA GLN A 145 -38.54 1.52 -22.89
C GLN A 145 -37.02 1.30 -22.92
N GLY A 146 -36.36 1.73 -24.00
CA GLY A 146 -34.89 1.71 -24.09
C GLY A 146 -34.23 2.58 -23.02
N ILE A 147 -34.75 3.79 -22.79
CA ILE A 147 -34.25 4.68 -21.72
C ILE A 147 -34.51 4.07 -20.33
N THR A 148 -35.68 3.47 -20.09
CA THR A 148 -35.99 2.77 -18.83
C THR A 148 -34.99 1.63 -18.56
N THR A 149 -34.69 0.84 -19.59
CA THR A 149 -33.73 -0.27 -19.49
C THR A 149 -32.31 0.24 -19.22
N GLY A 150 -31.91 1.35 -19.85
CA GLY A 150 -30.65 2.03 -19.58
C GLY A 150 -30.56 2.49 -18.12
N LYS A 151 -31.57 3.19 -17.60
CA LYS A 151 -31.66 3.59 -16.19
C LYS A 151 -31.46 2.40 -15.26
N ASP A 152 -32.20 1.31 -15.47
CA ASP A 152 -32.16 0.15 -14.57
C ASP A 152 -30.81 -0.58 -14.63
N THR A 153 -30.18 -0.60 -15.81
CA THR A 153 -28.81 -1.11 -15.97
C THR A 153 -27.80 -0.29 -15.16
N PHE A 154 -27.81 1.04 -15.28
CA PHE A 154 -26.89 1.89 -14.52
C PHE A 154 -27.19 1.91 -13.02
N ARG A 155 -28.47 1.76 -12.62
CA ARG A 155 -28.86 1.55 -11.22
C ARG A 155 -28.22 0.29 -10.66
N ARG A 156 -28.35 -0.83 -11.37
CA ARG A 156 -27.78 -2.13 -10.98
C ARG A 156 -26.25 -2.06 -10.94
N ASN A 157 -25.61 -1.48 -11.95
CA ASN A 157 -24.15 -1.34 -12.00
C ASN A 157 -23.62 -0.52 -10.82
N LYS A 158 -24.27 0.60 -10.48
CA LYS A 158 -23.90 1.40 -9.30
C LYS A 158 -23.98 0.58 -8.01
N GLN A 159 -25.04 -0.23 -7.85
CA GLN A 159 -25.20 -1.10 -6.67
C GLN A 159 -24.13 -2.19 -6.61
N ILE A 160 -23.82 -2.83 -7.74
CA ILE A 160 -22.75 -3.83 -7.84
C ILE A 160 -21.40 -3.20 -7.46
N VAL A 161 -21.07 -2.03 -8.02
CA VAL A 161 -19.82 -1.33 -7.71
C VAL A 161 -19.75 -0.96 -6.22
N LEU A 162 -20.84 -0.45 -5.64
CA LEU A 162 -20.89 -0.12 -4.22
C LEU A 162 -20.69 -1.36 -3.33
N PHE A 163 -21.31 -2.48 -3.69
CA PHE A 163 -21.12 -3.75 -3.00
C PHE A 163 -19.67 -4.25 -3.10
N SER A 164 -19.08 -4.21 -4.30
CA SER A 164 -17.67 -4.53 -4.54
C SER A 164 -16.73 -3.64 -3.75
N TYR A 165 -17.05 -2.35 -3.60
CA TYR A 165 -16.29 -1.42 -2.76
C TYR A 165 -16.24 -1.89 -1.30
N GLY A 166 -17.39 -2.28 -0.75
CA GLY A 166 -17.47 -2.85 0.59
C GLY A 166 -16.68 -4.15 0.75
N LEU A 167 -16.79 -5.07 -0.22
CA LEU A 167 -16.03 -6.32 -0.20
C LEU A 167 -14.52 -6.10 -0.20
N VAL A 168 -14.00 -5.26 -1.10
CA VAL A 168 -12.57 -4.95 -1.19
C VAL A 168 -12.08 -4.27 0.09
N TYR A 169 -12.89 -3.37 0.66
CA TYR A 169 -12.58 -2.71 1.92
C TYR A 169 -12.47 -3.69 3.08
N LEU A 170 -13.44 -4.58 3.26
CA LEU A 170 -13.40 -5.59 4.32
C LEU A 170 -12.25 -6.58 4.12
N ALA A 171 -12.03 -7.05 2.89
CA ALA A 171 -10.92 -7.95 2.57
C ALA A 171 -9.56 -7.32 2.91
N ASN A 172 -9.37 -6.03 2.63
CA ASN A 172 -8.16 -5.31 2.98
C ASN A 172 -7.94 -5.22 4.50
N VAL A 173 -9.00 -4.95 5.27
CA VAL A 173 -8.93 -4.93 6.74
C VAL A 173 -8.50 -6.29 7.29
N VAL A 174 -9.09 -7.37 6.77
CA VAL A 174 -8.76 -8.75 7.18
C VAL A 174 -7.32 -9.13 6.80
N ASP A 175 -6.87 -8.83 5.57
CA ASP A 175 -5.50 -9.11 5.14
C ASP A 175 -4.48 -8.38 6.03
N ALA A 176 -4.73 -7.10 6.35
CA ALA A 176 -3.87 -6.33 7.24
C ALA A 176 -3.83 -6.92 8.66
N TYR A 177 -4.97 -7.39 9.18
CA TYR A 177 -5.05 -8.06 10.48
C TYR A 177 -4.24 -9.35 10.52
N VAL A 178 -4.41 -10.23 9.53
CA VAL A 178 -3.70 -11.51 9.46
C VAL A 178 -2.20 -11.28 9.34
N ALA A 179 -1.75 -10.34 8.49
CA ALA A 179 -0.35 -10.00 8.35
C ALA A 179 0.26 -9.47 9.67
N ALA A 180 -0.44 -8.57 10.37
CA ALA A 180 -0.01 -8.08 11.68
C ALA A 180 0.05 -9.20 12.73
N ARG A 181 -0.88 -10.16 12.66
CA ARG A 181 -0.93 -11.31 13.58
C ARG A 181 0.23 -12.25 13.32
N LEU A 182 0.54 -12.53 12.05
CA LEU A 182 1.59 -13.44 11.61
C LEU A 182 3.00 -12.90 11.87
N HIS A 183 3.18 -11.57 11.90
CA HIS A 183 4.47 -10.94 12.19
C HIS A 183 5.11 -11.38 13.52
N PHE A 184 4.29 -11.71 14.52
CA PHE A 184 4.73 -12.12 15.86
C PHE A 184 4.69 -13.63 16.09
N PHE A 185 4.34 -14.43 15.07
CA PHE A 185 4.49 -15.87 15.16
C PHE A 185 5.96 -16.24 14.99
N ASN A 186 6.42 -17.19 15.81
CA ASN A 186 7.76 -17.72 15.68
C ASN A 186 7.81 -18.56 14.40
N ILE A 187 8.70 -18.19 13.49
CA ILE A 187 9.00 -18.92 12.27
C ILE A 187 10.46 -19.27 12.44
N ASP A 188 10.77 -20.56 12.56
CA ASP A 188 12.16 -21.00 12.63
C ASP A 188 12.88 -20.56 11.36
N ASP A 189 14.06 -19.99 11.57
CA ASP A 189 14.72 -19.10 10.63
C ASP A 189 15.92 -19.76 9.93
N ASP A 190 16.02 -21.08 10.06
CA ASP A 190 17.16 -21.88 9.61
C ASP A 190 17.28 -21.91 8.07
N LEU A 191 16.17 -21.66 7.36
CA LEU A 191 16.15 -21.56 5.91
C LEU A 191 16.53 -20.15 5.41
N SER A 192 17.76 -19.98 4.94
CA SER A 192 18.26 -18.74 4.35
C SER A 192 18.71 -18.94 2.90
N PHE A 193 18.29 -18.04 2.01
CA PHE A 193 18.69 -18.01 0.60
C PHE A 193 19.53 -16.77 0.30
N LYS A 194 20.74 -16.95 -0.23
CA LYS A 194 21.65 -15.88 -0.62
C LYS A 194 21.95 -15.95 -2.12
N VAL A 195 21.76 -14.82 -2.80
CA VAL A 195 22.18 -14.62 -4.19
C VAL A 195 23.31 -13.60 -4.19
N THR A 196 24.48 -13.98 -4.68
CA THR A 196 25.63 -13.07 -4.80
C THR A 196 26.12 -13.04 -6.25
N PRO A 197 26.34 -11.85 -6.82
CA PRO A 197 26.99 -11.76 -8.13
C PRO A 197 28.40 -12.36 -8.04
N THR A 198 28.77 -13.12 -9.05
CA THR A 198 30.10 -13.72 -9.16
C THR A 198 30.57 -13.66 -10.61
N MET A 199 31.86 -13.84 -10.84
CA MET A 199 32.39 -14.09 -12.18
C MET A 199 32.90 -15.51 -12.23
N ILE A 200 32.62 -16.21 -13.34
CA ILE A 200 33.24 -17.49 -13.64
C ILE A 200 34.41 -17.18 -14.58
N ASN A 201 35.62 -17.45 -14.13
CA ASN A 201 36.81 -17.35 -14.97
C ASN A 201 36.93 -18.63 -15.79
N THR A 202 36.89 -18.50 -17.12
CA THR A 202 37.12 -19.62 -18.02
C THR A 202 38.59 -19.60 -18.39
N ASN A 203 39.37 -20.56 -17.90
CA ASN A 203 40.82 -20.59 -18.06
C ASN A 203 41.19 -20.87 -19.53
N THR A 204 41.22 -19.85 -20.38
CA THR A 204 41.67 -19.94 -21.77
C THR A 204 43.10 -19.41 -21.86
N VAL A 205 44.01 -20.22 -22.40
CA VAL A 205 45.48 -20.03 -22.40
C VAL A 205 45.94 -18.71 -23.05
N TYR A 206 45.08 -18.05 -23.84
CA TYR A 206 45.40 -16.82 -24.55
C TYR A 206 44.33 -15.73 -24.47
N GLY A 207 43.49 -15.69 -23.42
CA GLY A 207 42.50 -14.61 -23.29
C GLY A 207 41.90 -14.43 -21.89
N PHE A 208 41.64 -13.19 -21.51
CA PHE A 208 40.80 -12.87 -20.36
C PHE A 208 39.32 -13.05 -20.73
N SER A 209 38.74 -14.19 -20.36
CA SER A 209 37.31 -14.50 -20.51
C SER A 209 36.65 -14.55 -19.13
N ASN A 210 35.96 -13.47 -18.75
CA ASN A 210 35.14 -13.41 -17.54
C ASN A 210 33.67 -13.41 -17.94
N THR A 211 32.94 -14.46 -17.55
CA THR A 211 31.50 -14.54 -17.76
C THR A 211 30.78 -14.10 -16.49
N PRO A 212 29.87 -13.11 -16.54
CA PRO A 212 29.05 -12.74 -15.40
C PRO A 212 28.16 -13.92 -15.00
N ALA A 213 28.08 -14.21 -13.71
CA ALA A 213 27.31 -15.31 -13.17
C ALA A 213 26.63 -14.94 -11.84
N LEU A 214 25.65 -15.75 -11.43
CA LEU A 214 24.97 -15.62 -10.14
C LEU A 214 25.26 -16.86 -9.32
N LYS A 215 25.78 -16.68 -8.10
CA LYS A 215 25.94 -17.76 -7.13
C LYS A 215 24.72 -17.82 -6.24
N LEU A 216 24.13 -19.01 -6.13
CA LEU A 216 23.01 -19.33 -5.25
C LEU A 216 23.52 -20.15 -4.08
N SER A 217 23.18 -19.76 -2.85
CA SER A 217 23.51 -20.50 -1.63
C SER A 217 22.27 -20.64 -0.76
N LEU A 218 21.98 -21.88 -0.36
CA LEU A 218 20.91 -22.25 0.54
C LEU A 218 21.54 -22.72 1.86
N THR A 219 21.04 -22.21 2.98
CA THR A 219 21.35 -22.70 4.34
C THR A 219 20.05 -23.24 4.91
N PHE A 220 20.10 -24.42 5.54
CA PHE A 220 18.98 -25.13 6.15
C PHE A 220 19.46 -25.81 7.43
#